data_AF-R6T9H0-F1
#
_entry.id   AF-R6T9H0-F1
#
_cell.length_a   1.000
_cell.length_b   1.000
_cell.length_c   1.000
_cell.angle_alpha   90.00
_cell.angle_beta   90.00
_cell.angle_gamma   90.00
#
_symmetry.space_group_name_H-M   'P 1'
#
loop_
_entity.id
_entity.type
_entity.pdbx_description
1 polymer ?
#
loop_
_entity_poly.entity_id
_entity_poly.type
_entity_poly.pdbx_seq_one_letter_code
_entity_poly.pdbx_strand_id
1 'polypeptide(L)'
;MKGGYDILPNIMLVGAEQELSQTGKEHRLKEAIAPVAEKYDYIIIDTPPSLGVLTVNAFTVAGDILIPTTAGIFATTGINQLNETVRSVQRYCNPNVKITGILFTRFNPRANISKQIKELTEQLSEYISAPIYKTYIRSAVAVEEAQANRTDIFEYAEKSTVSEDYKAFIEEFLKGEVESNGRKGKI
;
A
#
# COMPACT_ATOMS: atom_id res chain seq x y z
N MET A 1 4.63 22.07 9.96
CA MET A 1 3.34 21.45 9.63
C MET A 1 2.64 21.06 10.92
N LYS A 2 1.34 21.33 11.08
CA LYS A 2 0.53 20.74 12.16
C LYS A 2 0.20 19.30 11.72
N GLY A 3 0.68 18.29 12.43
CA GLY A 3 0.34 16.89 12.10
C GLY A 3 1.38 15.83 12.44
N GLY A 4 2.63 16.19 12.75
CA GLY A 4 3.66 15.19 13.10
C GLY A 4 4.13 14.34 11.92
N TYR A 5 3.84 14.74 10.68
CA TYR A 5 4.28 14.10 9.44
C TYR A 5 4.88 15.12 8.48
N ASP A 6 5.74 14.65 7.59
CA ASP A 6 6.30 15.40 6.46
C ASP A 6 5.85 14.74 5.15
N ILE A 7 5.64 15.53 4.09
CA ILE A 7 5.23 15.04 2.77
C ILE A 7 6.26 15.47 1.73
N LEU A 8 6.67 14.54 0.86
CA LEU A 8 7.46 14.81 -0.33
C LEU A 8 6.58 14.69 -1.59
N PRO A 9 5.88 15.76 -2.01
CA PRO A 9 5.04 15.71 -3.20
C PRO A 9 5.89 15.78 -4.48
N ASN A 10 5.48 15.11 -5.55
CA ASN A 10 6.13 15.30 -6.85
C ASN A 10 5.20 15.05 -8.05
N ILE A 11 4.98 16.10 -8.85
CA ILE A 11 4.16 16.09 -10.07
C ILE A 11 4.95 15.69 -11.34
N MET A 12 6.30 15.63 -11.27
CA MET A 12 7.19 15.41 -12.42
C MET A 12 7.70 13.96 -12.54
N LEU A 13 7.23 13.04 -11.69
CA LEU A 13 7.70 11.65 -11.65
C LEU A 13 7.46 10.88 -12.97
N VAL A 14 6.49 11.30 -13.78
CA VAL A 14 6.22 10.69 -15.09
C VAL A 14 7.43 10.79 -16.03
N GLY A 15 8.18 11.89 -15.99
CA GLY A 15 9.42 12.04 -16.77
C GLY A 15 10.59 11.25 -16.19
N ALA A 16 10.60 11.05 -14.86
CA ALA A 16 11.67 10.33 -14.18
C ALA A 16 11.77 8.88 -14.64
N GLU A 17 10.66 8.22 -15.01
CA GLU A 17 10.70 6.86 -15.57
C GLU A 17 11.54 6.75 -16.84
N GLN A 18 11.52 7.78 -17.69
CA GLN A 18 12.30 7.82 -18.93
C GLN A 18 13.76 8.18 -18.68
N GLU A 19 14.02 9.02 -17.68
CA GLU A 19 15.36 9.49 -17.32
C GLU A 19 16.16 8.46 -16.50
N LEU A 20 15.47 7.60 -15.76
CA LEU A 20 16.02 6.45 -15.02
C LEU A 20 16.46 5.34 -15.99
N SER A 21 17.55 5.59 -16.72
CA SER A 21 18.17 4.66 -17.67
C SER A 21 19.52 4.11 -17.17
N GLN A 22 20.09 4.73 -16.13
CA GLN A 22 21.40 4.39 -15.59
C GLN A 22 21.38 3.07 -14.81
N THR A 23 22.55 2.42 -14.71
CA THR A 23 22.75 1.24 -13.86
C THR A 23 22.39 1.56 -12.40
N GLY A 24 21.73 0.61 -11.72
CA GLY A 24 21.30 0.77 -10.32
C GLY A 24 20.11 1.71 -10.15
N LYS A 25 19.38 2.03 -11.23
CA LYS A 25 18.17 2.86 -11.19
C LYS A 25 17.11 2.37 -10.22
N GLU A 26 17.08 1.07 -9.92
CA GLU A 26 16.16 0.42 -8.99
C GLU A 26 16.44 0.79 -7.52
N HIS A 27 17.65 1.29 -7.22
CA HIS A 27 18.10 1.63 -5.86
C HIS A 27 18.05 3.12 -5.52
N ARG A 28 17.60 3.98 -6.45
CA ARG A 28 17.68 5.44 -6.29
C ARG A 28 16.88 5.96 -5.10
N LEU A 29 15.67 5.43 -4.90
CA LEU A 29 14.84 5.81 -3.77
C LEU A 29 15.47 5.35 -2.44
N LYS A 30 16.07 4.16 -2.42
CA LYS A 30 16.77 3.61 -1.25
C LYS A 30 17.94 4.49 -0.84
N GLU A 31 18.76 4.92 -1.79
CA GLU A 31 19.87 5.84 -1.56
C GLU A 31 19.39 7.19 -1.03
N ALA A 32 18.30 7.74 -1.58
CA ALA A 32 17.76 9.02 -1.18
C ALA A 32 17.14 9.01 0.23
N ILE A 33 16.49 7.90 0.63
CA ILE A 33 15.84 7.75 1.94
C ILE A 33 16.84 7.42 3.04
N ALA A 34 17.92 6.70 2.75
CA ALA A 34 18.88 6.23 3.75
C ALA A 34 19.34 7.29 4.78
N PRO A 35 19.66 8.56 4.41
CA PRO A 35 20.10 9.58 5.36
C PRO A 35 19.01 10.07 6.34
N VAL A 36 17.73 9.83 6.03
CA VAL A 36 16.59 10.27 6.85
C VAL A 36 15.80 9.13 7.45
N ALA A 37 16.08 7.88 7.07
CA ALA A 37 15.35 6.71 7.52
C ALA A 37 15.23 6.59 9.06
N GLU A 38 16.28 6.96 9.79
CA GLU A 38 16.28 6.88 11.26
C GLU A 38 15.53 8.03 11.97
N LYS A 39 15.01 9.00 11.20
CA LYS A 39 14.28 10.16 11.72
C LYS A 39 12.77 9.94 11.78
N TYR A 40 12.26 8.85 11.20
CA TYR A 40 10.83 8.56 11.11
C TYR A 40 10.54 7.15 11.64
N ASP A 41 9.43 7.01 12.35
CA ASP A 41 8.92 5.70 12.77
C ASP A 41 8.35 4.92 11.58
N TYR A 42 7.74 5.65 10.63
CA TYR A 42 7.13 5.11 9.42
C TYR A 42 7.46 5.98 8.20
N ILE A 43 7.68 5.33 7.06
CA ILE A 43 7.78 5.98 5.75
C ILE A 43 6.78 5.29 4.83
N ILE A 44 5.73 6.02 4.42
CA ILE A 44 4.70 5.50 3.51
C ILE A 44 5.05 5.96 2.09
N ILE A 45 5.14 5.00 1.17
CA ILE A 45 5.44 5.26 -0.24
C ILE A 45 4.19 4.96 -1.06
N ASP A 46 3.54 6.01 -1.58
CA ASP A 46 2.43 5.87 -2.51
C ASP A 46 2.96 5.68 -3.94
N THR A 47 2.59 4.58 -4.57
CA THR A 47 3.13 4.16 -5.88
C THR A 47 2.17 4.45 -7.02
N PRO A 48 2.66 4.75 -8.23
CA PRO A 48 1.81 4.76 -9.41
C PRO A 48 1.19 3.37 -9.66
N PRO A 49 0.07 3.29 -10.43
CA PRO A 49 -0.58 2.01 -10.73
C PRO A 49 0.22 1.11 -11.68
N SER A 50 1.33 1.60 -12.23
CA SER A 50 2.24 0.84 -13.10
C SER A 50 3.22 0.01 -12.27
N LEU A 51 3.56 -1.21 -12.72
CA LEU A 51 4.65 -2.02 -12.15
C LEU A 51 6.00 -1.65 -12.79
N GLY A 52 6.24 -0.34 -12.99
CA GLY A 52 7.42 0.22 -13.64
C GLY A 52 8.59 0.47 -12.68
N VAL A 53 9.58 1.24 -13.15
CA VAL A 53 10.82 1.50 -12.38
C VAL A 53 10.55 2.24 -11.05
N LEU A 54 9.52 3.08 -10.98
CA LEU A 54 9.15 3.77 -9.74
C LEU A 54 8.64 2.79 -8.68
N THR A 55 7.77 1.87 -9.07
CA THR A 55 7.23 0.83 -8.17
C THR A 55 8.32 -0.16 -7.76
N VAL A 56 9.24 -0.50 -8.67
CA VAL A 56 10.44 -1.29 -8.33
C VAL A 56 11.33 -0.57 -7.31
N ASN A 57 11.51 0.76 -7.45
CA ASN A 57 12.24 1.56 -6.45
C ASN A 57 11.55 1.53 -5.08
N ALA A 58 10.22 1.65 -5.05
CA ALA A 58 9.44 1.54 -3.82
C ALA A 58 9.66 0.17 -3.15
N PHE A 59 9.55 -0.93 -3.90
CA PHE A 59 9.76 -2.28 -3.35
C PHE A 59 11.21 -2.54 -2.93
N THR A 60 12.17 -1.88 -3.58
CA THR A 60 13.60 -2.03 -3.27
C THR A 60 13.98 -1.42 -1.92
N VAL A 61 13.22 -0.41 -1.46
CA VAL A 61 13.44 0.22 -0.15
C VAL A 61 12.47 -0.28 0.92
N ALA A 62 11.23 -0.63 0.55
CA ALA A 62 10.19 -1.06 1.49
C ALA A 62 10.51 -2.41 2.14
N GLY A 63 10.20 -2.54 3.43
CA GLY A 63 10.13 -3.81 4.14
C GLY A 63 8.77 -4.47 3.98
N ASP A 64 7.71 -3.66 3.97
CA ASP A 64 6.32 -4.09 4.01
C ASP A 64 5.51 -3.52 2.83
N ILE A 65 4.73 -4.37 2.16
CA ILE A 65 3.83 -3.99 1.05
C ILE A 65 2.39 -4.27 1.46
N LEU A 66 1.58 -3.21 1.51
CA LEU A 66 0.12 -3.28 1.62
C LEU A 66 -0.49 -3.24 0.21
N ILE A 67 -1.39 -4.17 -0.11
CA ILE A 67 -2.10 -4.20 -1.39
C ILE A 67 -3.54 -3.72 -1.20
N PRO A 68 -3.87 -2.46 -1.52
CA PRO A 68 -5.26 -2.03 -1.63
C PRO A 68 -5.86 -2.56 -2.93
N THR A 69 -6.97 -3.29 -2.85
CA THR A 69 -7.66 -3.82 -4.02
C THR A 69 -9.16 -3.60 -3.93
N THR A 70 -9.83 -3.51 -5.08
CA THR A 70 -11.30 -3.53 -5.12
C THR A 70 -11.77 -4.94 -5.45
N ALA A 71 -13.02 -5.27 -5.13
CA ALA A 71 -13.61 -6.56 -5.52
C ALA A 71 -14.06 -6.56 -7.01
N GLY A 72 -13.12 -6.21 -7.89
CA GLY A 72 -13.31 -6.18 -9.34
C GLY A 72 -12.74 -7.41 -10.04
N ILE A 73 -13.18 -7.64 -11.28
CA ILE A 73 -12.81 -8.82 -12.07
C ILE A 73 -11.30 -8.98 -12.31
N PHE A 74 -10.54 -7.89 -12.29
CA PHE A 74 -9.09 -7.88 -12.51
C PHE A 74 -8.25 -7.91 -11.23
N ALA A 75 -8.89 -7.95 -10.05
CA ALA A 75 -8.20 -7.88 -8.77
C ALA A 75 -7.16 -9.00 -8.60
N THR A 76 -7.56 -10.25 -8.87
CA THR A 76 -6.69 -11.42 -8.71
C THR A 76 -5.55 -11.44 -9.73
N THR A 77 -5.81 -11.01 -10.98
CA THR A 77 -4.75 -10.88 -12.00
C THR A 77 -3.72 -9.84 -11.60
N GLY A 78 -4.14 -8.66 -11.12
CA GLY A 78 -3.22 -7.61 -10.68
C GLY A 78 -2.37 -8.04 -9.48
N ILE A 79 -2.97 -8.73 -8.51
CA ILE A 79 -2.26 -9.27 -7.34
C ILE A 79 -1.18 -10.28 -7.77
N ASN A 80 -1.49 -11.15 -8.74
CA ASN A 80 -0.51 -12.10 -9.28
C ASN A 80 0.69 -11.39 -9.94
N GLN A 81 0.45 -10.40 -10.80
CA GLN A 81 1.53 -9.64 -11.45
C GLN A 81 2.39 -8.87 -10.44
N LEU A 82 1.76 -8.32 -9.42
CA LEU A 82 2.46 -7.66 -8.32
C LEU A 82 3.36 -8.67 -7.57
N ASN A 83 2.84 -9.85 -7.24
CA ASN A 83 3.63 -10.90 -6.58
C ASN A 83 4.83 -11.37 -7.43
N GLU A 84 4.68 -11.50 -8.75
CA GLU A 84 5.81 -11.78 -9.65
C GLU A 84 6.88 -10.69 -9.58
N THR A 85 6.45 -9.43 -9.56
CA THR A 85 7.34 -8.26 -9.43
C THR A 85 8.06 -8.28 -8.08
N VAL A 86 7.33 -8.52 -6.99
CA VAL A 86 7.90 -8.64 -5.63
C VAL A 86 8.94 -9.75 -5.56
N ARG A 87 8.66 -10.93 -6.13
CA ARG A 87 9.64 -12.05 -6.17
C ARG A 87 10.90 -11.69 -6.96
N SER A 88 10.77 -10.93 -8.04
CA SER A 88 11.93 -10.42 -8.79
C SER A 88 12.76 -9.46 -7.93
N VAL A 89 12.11 -8.49 -7.28
CA VAL A 89 12.78 -7.55 -6.37
C VAL A 89 13.44 -8.28 -5.20
N GLN A 90 12.77 -9.26 -4.59
CA GLN A 90 13.34 -10.08 -3.52
C GLN A 90 14.65 -10.76 -3.95
N ARG A 91 14.68 -11.29 -5.18
CA ARG A 91 15.84 -12.00 -5.71
C ARG A 91 17.02 -11.07 -6.02
N TYR A 92 16.76 -9.87 -6.54
CA TYR A 92 17.81 -9.04 -7.15
C TYR A 92 18.12 -7.76 -6.38
N CYS A 93 17.20 -7.23 -5.57
CA CYS A 93 17.30 -5.87 -5.03
C CYS A 93 17.11 -5.80 -3.50
N ASN A 94 16.10 -6.49 -2.96
CA ASN A 94 15.72 -6.40 -1.55
C ASN A 94 15.14 -7.72 -1.03
N PRO A 95 15.94 -8.63 -0.46
CA PRO A 95 15.44 -9.93 0.02
C PRO A 95 14.47 -9.84 1.20
N ASN A 96 14.34 -8.66 1.83
CA ASN A 96 13.50 -8.49 3.02
C ASN A 96 12.09 -7.98 2.70
N VAL A 97 11.84 -7.46 1.49
CA VAL A 97 10.50 -6.97 1.13
C VAL A 97 9.50 -8.11 1.17
N LYS A 98 8.31 -7.87 1.71
CA LYS A 98 7.23 -8.86 1.74
C LYS A 98 5.88 -8.18 1.57
N ILE A 99 4.90 -8.95 1.11
CA ILE A 99 3.51 -8.50 1.09
C ILE A 99 2.93 -8.75 2.48
N THR A 100 2.62 -7.67 3.18
CA THR A 100 2.15 -7.68 4.58
C THR A 100 0.67 -7.98 4.66
N GLY A 101 -0.10 -7.59 3.64
CA GLY A 101 -1.47 -8.04 3.49
C GLY A 101 -2.24 -7.36 2.37
N ILE A 102 -3.46 -7.86 2.16
CA ILE A 102 -4.40 -7.37 1.15
C ILE A 102 -5.58 -6.71 1.84
N LEU A 103 -5.83 -5.44 1.51
CA LEU A 103 -6.96 -4.67 2.02
C LEU A 103 -8.01 -4.50 0.92
N PHE A 104 -9.24 -4.94 1.19
CA PHE A 104 -10.37 -4.64 0.32
C PHE A 104 -10.84 -3.20 0.51
N THR A 105 -10.89 -2.45 -0.58
CA THR A 105 -11.39 -1.08 -0.67
C THR A 105 -12.64 -1.02 -1.55
N ARG A 106 -13.48 -0.02 -1.31
CA ARG A 106 -14.78 0.14 -1.99
C ARG A 106 -15.63 -1.14 -1.92
N PHE A 107 -15.52 -1.89 -0.82
CA PHE A 107 -16.09 -3.22 -0.67
C PHE A 107 -17.56 -3.15 -0.28
N ASN A 108 -18.40 -3.98 -0.91
CA ASN A 108 -19.80 -4.15 -0.55
C ASN A 108 -20.06 -5.59 -0.09
N PRO A 109 -20.17 -5.86 1.23
CA PRO A 109 -20.36 -7.22 1.74
C PRO A 109 -21.70 -7.86 1.33
N ARG A 110 -22.66 -7.07 0.82
CA ARG A 110 -23.97 -7.55 0.37
C ARG A 110 -23.98 -7.97 -1.11
N ALA A 111 -23.01 -7.51 -1.90
CA ALA A 111 -22.96 -7.82 -3.32
C ALA A 111 -22.36 -9.20 -3.58
N ASN A 112 -23.03 -10.03 -4.38
CA ASN A 112 -22.56 -11.38 -4.69
C ASN A 112 -21.19 -11.38 -5.37
N ILE A 113 -20.94 -10.44 -6.29
CA ILE A 113 -19.63 -10.31 -6.94
C ILE A 113 -18.52 -10.00 -5.94
N SER A 114 -18.80 -9.17 -4.93
CA SER A 114 -17.82 -8.84 -3.90
C SER A 114 -17.43 -10.06 -3.06
N LYS A 115 -18.41 -10.91 -2.73
CA LYS A 115 -18.17 -12.18 -2.02
C LYS A 115 -17.35 -13.15 -2.87
N GLN A 116 -17.73 -13.34 -4.13
CA GLN A 116 -17.03 -14.22 -5.06
C GLN A 116 -15.56 -13.80 -5.27
N ILE A 117 -15.30 -12.50 -5.50
CA ILE A 117 -13.93 -12.01 -5.66
C ILE A 117 -13.13 -12.15 -4.36
N LYS A 118 -13.78 -11.97 -3.19
CA LYS A 118 -13.13 -12.21 -1.89
C LYS A 118 -12.71 -13.67 -1.73
N GLU A 119 -13.57 -14.63 -2.05
CA GLU A 119 -13.27 -16.07 -2.02
C GLU A 119 -12.11 -16.44 -2.96
N LEU A 120 -12.09 -15.90 -4.19
CA LEU A 120 -10.98 -16.10 -5.12
C LEU A 120 -9.67 -15.48 -4.61
N THR A 121 -9.78 -14.32 -3.95
CA THR A 121 -8.61 -13.65 -3.36
C THR A 121 -8.09 -14.44 -2.17
N GLU A 122 -8.95 -15.07 -1.36
CA GLU A 122 -8.54 -15.96 -0.26
C GLU A 122 -7.67 -17.12 -0.78
N GLN A 123 -8.07 -17.77 -1.86
CA GLN A 123 -7.27 -18.83 -2.49
C GLN A 123 -5.90 -18.30 -2.98
N LEU A 124 -5.89 -17.12 -3.59
CA LEU A 124 -4.65 -16.49 -4.05
C LEU A 124 -3.75 -16.05 -2.89
N SER A 125 -4.36 -15.59 -1.79
CA SER A 125 -3.67 -15.10 -0.59
C SER A 125 -2.79 -16.18 0.03
N GLU A 126 -3.26 -17.42 0.04
CA GLU A 126 -2.50 -18.59 0.49
C GLU A 126 -1.28 -18.85 -0.41
N TYR A 127 -1.48 -18.80 -1.73
CA TYR A 127 -0.41 -19.02 -2.71
C TYR A 127 0.72 -17.99 -2.61
N ILE A 128 0.40 -16.72 -2.37
CA ILE A 128 1.39 -15.64 -2.25
C ILE A 128 1.83 -15.36 -0.80
N SER A 129 1.28 -16.11 0.17
CA SER A 129 1.55 -15.94 1.60
C SER A 129 1.30 -14.51 2.11
N ALA A 130 0.25 -13.86 1.60
CA ALA A 130 -0.16 -12.52 2.00
C ALA A 130 -1.53 -12.59 2.68
N PRO A 131 -1.65 -12.30 4.00
CA PRO A 131 -2.93 -12.38 4.68
C PRO A 131 -3.91 -11.31 4.16
N ILE A 132 -5.20 -11.62 4.15
CA ILE A 132 -6.25 -10.63 3.88
C ILE A 132 -6.69 -10.01 5.22
N TYR A 133 -6.73 -8.68 5.29
CA TYR A 133 -7.23 -7.97 6.46
C TYR A 133 -8.72 -8.29 6.68
N LYS A 134 -9.12 -8.43 7.95
CA LYS A 134 -10.54 -8.63 8.32
C LYS A 134 -11.35 -7.37 8.05
N THR A 135 -10.73 -6.22 8.25
CA THR A 135 -11.31 -4.92 7.94
C THR A 135 -11.34 -4.68 6.43
N TYR A 136 -12.31 -3.89 6.00
CA TYR A 136 -12.46 -3.45 4.62
C TYR A 136 -13.00 -2.02 4.61
N ILE A 137 -12.67 -1.27 3.56
CA ILE A 137 -13.13 0.11 3.41
C ILE A 137 -14.37 0.12 2.52
N ARG A 138 -15.50 0.60 3.03
CA ARG A 138 -16.73 0.76 2.25
C ARG A 138 -16.64 1.95 1.31
N SER A 139 -17.41 1.91 0.21
CA SER A 139 -17.60 3.08 -0.66
C SER A 139 -18.42 4.15 0.09
N ALA A 140 -17.97 5.39 0.07
CA ALA A 140 -18.70 6.52 0.67
C ALA A 140 -18.47 7.80 -0.12
N VAL A 141 -19.54 8.56 -0.36
CA VAL A 141 -19.48 9.88 -1.03
C VAL A 141 -18.57 10.84 -0.26
N ALA A 142 -18.54 10.73 1.07
CA ALA A 142 -17.68 11.53 1.94
C ALA A 142 -16.18 11.44 1.58
N VAL A 143 -15.71 10.34 0.96
CA VAL A 143 -14.32 10.24 0.49
C VAL A 143 -14.08 11.19 -0.69
N GLU A 144 -14.99 11.18 -1.67
CA GLU A 144 -14.90 12.05 -2.84
C GLU A 144 -15.03 13.52 -2.45
N GLU A 145 -15.90 13.82 -1.49
CA GLU A 145 -16.07 15.17 -0.95
C GLU A 145 -14.85 15.63 -0.15
N ALA A 146 -14.27 14.79 0.71
CA ALA A 146 -13.04 15.11 1.45
C ALA A 146 -11.88 15.41 0.49
N GLN A 147 -11.72 14.60 -0.56
CA GLN A 147 -10.73 14.82 -1.62
C GLN A 147 -10.95 16.17 -2.34
N ALA A 148 -12.20 16.49 -2.70
CA ALA A 148 -12.54 17.75 -3.33
C ALA A 148 -12.23 18.96 -2.43
N ASN A 149 -12.42 18.81 -1.12
CA ASN A 149 -12.13 19.83 -0.11
C ASN A 149 -10.67 19.83 0.39
N ARG A 150 -9.82 18.89 -0.08
CA ARG A 150 -8.41 18.76 0.31
C ARG A 150 -8.20 18.66 1.82
N THR A 151 -9.11 18.01 2.51
CA THR A 151 -9.02 17.71 3.94
C THR A 151 -9.02 16.20 4.14
N ASP A 152 -8.46 15.74 5.25
CA ASP A 152 -8.44 14.32 5.55
C ASP A 152 -9.84 13.82 5.94
N ILE A 153 -10.07 12.52 5.80
CA ILE A 153 -11.39 11.94 6.03
C ILE A 153 -11.83 12.02 7.50
N PHE A 154 -10.87 12.04 8.44
CA PHE A 154 -11.15 12.11 9.87
C PHE A 154 -11.57 13.52 10.29
N GLU A 155 -11.01 14.56 9.66
CA GLU A 155 -11.45 15.94 9.85
C GLU A 155 -12.77 16.21 9.10
N TYR A 156 -12.86 15.82 7.83
CA TYR A 156 -14.04 16.10 7.00
C TYR A 156 -15.31 15.39 7.49
N ALA A 157 -15.19 14.11 7.81
CA ALA A 157 -16.32 13.24 8.09
C ALA A 157 -16.03 12.27 9.24
N GLU A 158 -15.63 12.82 10.40
CA GLU A 158 -15.18 12.06 11.59
C GLU A 158 -16.10 10.89 11.99
N LYS A 159 -17.41 11.11 11.91
CA LYS A 159 -18.47 10.16 12.32
C LYS A 159 -19.04 9.34 11.16
N SER A 160 -18.41 9.39 10.00
CA SER A 160 -18.85 8.60 8.85
C SER A 160 -18.43 7.15 8.99
N THR A 161 -19.18 6.26 8.34
CA THR A 161 -18.85 4.84 8.28
C THR A 161 -17.46 4.56 7.70
N VAL A 162 -16.99 5.41 6.78
CA VAL A 162 -15.67 5.22 6.16
C VAL A 162 -14.53 5.65 7.10
N SER A 163 -14.75 6.68 7.92
CA SER A 163 -13.80 7.05 8.98
C SER A 163 -13.67 5.94 10.02
N GLU A 164 -14.77 5.28 10.38
CA GLU A 164 -14.75 4.09 11.24
C GLU A 164 -14.01 2.92 10.58
N ASP A 165 -14.23 2.67 9.28
CA ASP A 165 -13.54 1.61 8.54
C ASP A 165 -12.02 1.83 8.53
N TYR A 166 -11.56 3.05 8.25
CA TYR A 166 -10.13 3.38 8.28
C TYR A 166 -9.53 3.28 9.69
N LYS A 167 -10.24 3.74 10.73
CA LYS A 167 -9.79 3.57 12.13
C LYS A 167 -9.61 2.11 12.49
N ALA A 168 -10.60 1.27 12.16
CA ALA A 168 -10.53 -0.16 12.42
C ALA A 168 -9.37 -0.83 11.66
N PHE A 169 -9.15 -0.44 10.40
CA PHE A 169 -8.00 -0.94 9.63
C PHE A 169 -6.66 -0.53 10.24
N ILE A 170 -6.50 0.74 10.66
CA ILE A 170 -5.27 1.22 11.30
C ILE A 170 -4.98 0.42 12.58
N GLU A 171 -6.00 0.17 13.41
CA GLU A 171 -5.86 -0.66 14.61
C GLU A 171 -5.43 -2.11 14.27
N GLU A 172 -6.05 -2.71 13.26
CA GLU A 172 -5.68 -4.06 12.79
C GLU A 172 -4.24 -4.11 12.25
N PHE A 173 -3.86 -3.12 11.44
CA PHE A 173 -2.53 -2.99 10.86
C PHE A 173 -1.45 -2.89 11.95
N LEU A 174 -1.60 -1.94 12.88
CA LEU A 174 -0.63 -1.71 13.94
C LEU A 174 -0.53 -2.91 14.90
N LYS A 175 -1.65 -3.59 15.18
CA LYS A 175 -1.63 -4.82 15.99
C LYS A 175 -0.83 -5.94 15.30
N GLY A 176 -1.01 -6.12 13.99
CA GLY A 176 -0.25 -7.10 13.22
C GLY A 176 1.25 -6.83 13.22
N GLU A 177 1.67 -5.57 13.27
CA GLU A 177 3.09 -5.21 13.43
C GLU A 177 3.63 -5.56 14.81
N VAL A 178 2.90 -5.22 15.88
CA VAL A 178 3.30 -5.54 17.26
C VAL A 178 3.46 -7.06 17.46
N GLU A 179 2.56 -7.85 16.88
CA GLU A 179 2.62 -9.31 16.92
C GLU A 179 3.73 -9.88 16.03
N SER A 180 4.04 -9.20 14.93
CA SER A 180 5.08 -9.62 13.98
C SER A 180 6.50 -9.27 14.44
N ASN A 181 6.70 -8.28 15.33
CA ASN A 181 8.00 -7.64 15.45
C ASN A 181 8.39 -7.10 16.84
N GLY A 182 9.47 -7.71 17.37
CA GLY A 182 10.60 -6.95 17.93
C GLY A 182 11.44 -6.22 16.85
N ARG A 183 10.94 -6.03 15.61
CA ARG A 183 11.54 -5.13 14.62
C ARG A 183 10.97 -3.73 14.82
N LYS A 184 11.85 -2.77 15.08
CA LYS A 184 11.55 -1.35 14.87
C LYS A 184 11.23 -1.18 13.39
N GLY A 185 10.07 -0.58 13.08
CA GLY A 185 9.70 -0.19 11.73
C GLY A 185 10.89 0.52 11.07
N LYS A 186 11.41 -0.06 10.00
CA LYS A 186 12.44 0.55 9.17
C LYS A 186 12.09 0.25 7.72
N ILE A 187 11.29 1.18 7.19
CA ILE A 187 10.87 1.37 5.79
C ILE A 187 10.00 0.24 5.24
#